data_AF-A0AAW5EEW1-F1
#
_entry.id   AF-A0AAW5EEW1-F1
#
_cell.length_a   1.000
_cell.length_b   1.000
_cell.length_c   1.000
_cell.angle_alpha   90.00
_cell.angle_beta   90.00
_cell.angle_gamma   90.00
#
_symmetry.space_group_name_H-M   'P 1'
#
loop_
_entity.id
_entity.type
_entity.pdbx_description
1 polymer ?
#
loop_
_entity_poly.entity_id
_entity_poly.type
_entity_poly.pdbx_seq_one_letter_code
_entity_poly.pdbx_strand_id
1 'polypeptide(L)'
;LFVFESEIELFILALSTIDLSEELKIYKIVLFDCVAKDLEIQISMIFDQQSILEYLSLYEMFISSHYYLKYYETSILSLNELCIKSASVAIRNADITCF
;
A
#
# COMPACT_ATOMS: atom_id res chain seq x y z
N LEU A 1 -3.59 7.08 0.57
CA LEU A 1 -2.20 6.81 1.03
C LEU A 1 -2.15 5.37 1.48
N PHE A 2 -1.28 4.56 0.89
CA PHE A 2 -1.03 3.20 1.34
C PHE A 2 0.19 3.20 2.27
N VAL A 3 0.04 2.60 3.44
CA VAL A 3 1.10 2.50 4.45
C VAL A 3 1.39 1.02 4.66
N PHE A 4 2.61 0.63 4.36
CA PHE A 4 3.10 -0.74 4.54
C PHE A 4 3.94 -0.77 5.81
N GLU A 5 3.50 -1.52 6.81
CA GLU A 5 4.24 -1.65 8.06
C GLU A 5 4.45 -3.11 8.45
N SER A 6 5.69 -3.43 8.81
CA SER A 6 6.06 -4.76 9.30
C SER A 6 6.01 -4.87 10.82
N GLU A 7 6.00 -3.73 11.51
CA GLU A 7 5.91 -3.65 12.97
C GLU A 7 4.69 -2.80 13.34
N ILE A 8 3.57 -3.47 13.59
CA ILE A 8 2.29 -2.80 13.86
C ILE A 8 2.35 -1.93 15.12
N GLU A 9 3.26 -2.25 16.05
CA GLU A 9 3.55 -1.46 17.25
C GLU A 9 4.02 -0.05 16.92
N LEU A 10 4.83 0.13 15.87
CA LEU A 10 5.28 1.45 15.43
C LEU A 10 4.11 2.28 14.91
N PHE A 11 3.18 1.64 14.20
CA PHE A 11 1.98 2.32 13.72
C PHE A 11 1.04 2.71 14.87
N ILE A 12 0.83 1.82 15.85
CA ILE A 12 0.05 2.12 17.06
C ILE A 12 0.69 3.27 17.84
N LEU A 13 2.02 3.29 17.96
CA LEU A 13 2.74 4.39 18.59
C LEU A 13 2.51 5.70 17.84
N ALA A 14 2.58 5.71 16.51
CA ALA A 14 2.27 6.90 15.72
C ALA A 14 0.84 7.41 15.98
N LEU A 15 -0.16 6.51 16.00
CA LEU A 15 -1.55 6.83 16.32
C LEU A 15 -1.75 7.35 17.74
N SER A 16 -0.86 7.00 18.68
CA SER A 16 -0.90 7.56 20.04
C SER A 16 -0.44 9.03 20.10
N THR A 17 0.30 9.48 19.08
CA THR A 17 0.86 10.84 19.00
C THR A 17 0.07 11.76 18.06
N ILE A 18 -0.61 11.18 17.06
CA ILE A 18 -1.34 11.90 16.02
C ILE A 18 -2.70 11.23 15.83
N ASP A 19 -3.77 12.01 15.88
CA ASP A 19 -5.11 11.51 15.54
C ASP A 19 -5.27 11.41 14.02
N LEU A 20 -5.32 10.18 13.50
CA LEU A 20 -5.60 9.85 12.10
C LEU A 20 -6.93 9.11 11.95
N SER A 21 -7.80 9.17 12.96
CA SER A 21 -9.02 8.35 13.01
C SER A 21 -9.99 8.67 11.87
N GLU A 22 -10.10 9.93 11.46
CA GLU A 22 -10.95 10.34 10.33
C GLU A 22 -10.36 9.87 8.99
N GLU A 23 -9.05 10.03 8.78
CA GLU A 23 -8.36 9.56 7.58
C GLU A 23 -8.49 8.04 7.40
N LEU A 24 -8.44 7.29 8.49
CA LEU A 24 -8.65 5.84 8.49
C LEU A 24 -10.11 5.47 8.20
N LYS A 25 -11.08 6.17 8.80
CA LYS A 25 -12.52 5.91 8.58
C LYS A 25 -12.95 6.10 7.13
N ILE A 26 -12.38 7.10 6.45
CA ILE A 26 -12.73 7.41 5.05
C ILE A 26 -11.80 6.72 4.03
N TYR A 27 -10.97 5.77 4.48
CA TYR A 27 -10.00 5.05 3.63
C TYR A 27 -8.99 5.97 2.90
N LYS A 28 -8.77 7.18 3.41
CA LYS A 28 -7.73 8.07 2.90
C LYS A 28 -6.34 7.54 3.26
N ILE A 29 -6.22 6.83 4.38
CA ILE A 29 -5.05 6.03 4.74
C ILE A 29 -5.49 4.57 4.81
N VAL A 30 -4.77 3.69 4.13
CA VAL A 30 -4.96 2.24 4.16
C VAL A 30 -3.66 1.62 4.66
N LEU A 31 -3.75 0.87 5.76
CA LEU A 31 -2.61 0.18 6.36
C LEU A 31 -2.58 -1.27 5.87
N PHE A 32 -1.41 -1.72 5.44
CA PHE A 32 -1.11 -3.11 5.18
C PHE A 32 -0.07 -3.62 6.19
N ASP A 33 -0.42 -4.68 6.90
CA ASP A 33 0.53 -5.44 7.72
C ASP A 33 1.37 -6.35 6.81
N CYS A 34 2.66 -6.03 6.69
CA CYS A 34 3.57 -6.75 5.82
C CYS A 34 3.89 -8.18 6.27
N VAL A 35 3.58 -8.53 7.53
CA VAL A 35 3.81 -9.86 8.11
C VAL A 35 2.57 -10.74 7.98
N ALA A 36 1.41 -10.16 7.62
CA ALA A 36 0.17 -10.88 7.42
C ALA A 36 0.29 -11.90 6.27
N LYS A 37 -0.17 -13.13 6.51
CA LYS A 37 -0.10 -14.24 5.53
C LYS A 37 -0.95 -14.00 4.29
N ASP A 38 -1.98 -13.18 4.43
CA ASP A 38 -2.96 -12.82 3.42
C ASP A 38 -2.69 -11.45 2.79
N LEU A 39 -1.54 -10.83 3.05
CA LEU A 39 -1.15 -9.52 2.50
C LEU A 39 -1.39 -9.41 0.98
N GLU A 40 -0.92 -10.40 0.22
CA GLU A 40 -1.09 -10.42 -1.24
C GLU A 40 -2.56 -10.38 -1.65
N ILE A 41 -3.40 -11.16 -0.95
CA ILE A 41 -4.85 -11.20 -1.19
C ILE A 41 -5.47 -9.84 -0.82
N GLN A 42 -5.07 -9.23 0.30
CA GLN A 42 -5.57 -7.92 0.71
C GLN A 42 -5.22 -6.83 -0.30
N ILE A 43 -3.98 -6.81 -0.80
CA ILE A 43 -3.54 -5.85 -1.83
C ILE A 43 -4.38 -6.03 -3.10
N SER A 44 -4.55 -7.27 -3.58
CA SER A 44 -5.37 -7.54 -4.75
C SER A 44 -6.82 -7.09 -4.57
N MET A 45 -7.44 -7.38 -3.42
CA MET A 45 -8.82 -6.97 -3.13
C MET A 45 -9.00 -5.45 -3.15
N ILE A 46 -8.04 -4.70 -2.60
CA ILE A 46 -8.07 -3.23 -2.62
C ILE A 46 -7.88 -2.70 -4.03
N PHE A 47 -7.01 -3.33 -4.83
CA PHE A 47 -6.72 -2.87 -6.20
C PHE A 47 -7.84 -3.15 -7.19
N ASP A 48 -8.66 -4.17 -6.95
CA ASP A 48 -9.86 -4.46 -7.74
C ASP A 48 -11.01 -3.44 -7.51
N GLN A 49 -10.87 -2.51 -6.56
CA GLN A 49 -11.88 -1.46 -6.37
C GLN A 49 -11.79 -0.40 -7.46
N GLN A 50 -12.91 -0.14 -8.15
CA GLN A 50 -12.98 0.76 -9.31
C GLN A 50 -12.43 2.17 -9.04
N SER A 51 -12.64 2.71 -7.83
CA SER A 51 -12.08 4.01 -7.41
C SER A 51 -10.57 3.99 -7.22
N ILE A 52 -9.98 2.84 -6.86
CA ILE A 52 -8.53 2.69 -6.69
C ILE A 52 -7.82 2.70 -8.05
N LEU A 53 -8.44 2.15 -9.09
CA LEU A 53 -7.85 2.09 -10.44
C LEU A 53 -7.53 3.49 -11.01
N GLU A 54 -8.37 4.49 -10.73
CA GLU A 54 -8.11 5.88 -11.12
C GLU A 54 -6.81 6.40 -10.48
N TYR A 55 -6.58 6.09 -9.21
CA TYR A 55 -5.36 6.47 -8.49
C TYR A 55 -4.13 5.63 -8.88
N LEU A 56 -4.31 4.42 -9.39
CA LEU A 56 -3.21 3.54 -9.81
C LEU A 56 -2.40 4.12 -10.97
N SER A 57 -3.03 4.91 -11.85
CA SER A 57 -2.32 5.67 -12.88
C SER A 57 -1.28 6.66 -12.31
N LEU A 58 -1.43 7.02 -11.03
CA LEU A 58 -0.56 7.93 -10.28
C LEU A 58 0.23 7.19 -9.19
N TYR A 59 0.21 5.85 -9.17
CA TYR A 59 0.91 5.07 -8.15
C TYR A 59 2.42 5.21 -8.33
N GLU A 60 3.05 5.83 -7.35
CA GLU A 60 4.50 5.88 -7.21
C GLU A 60 4.84 5.54 -5.75
N MET A 61 5.69 4.54 -5.56
CA MET A 61 6.11 4.12 -4.23
C MET A 61 7.28 4.98 -3.78
N PHE A 62 7.06 5.85 -2.79
CA PHE A 62 8.08 6.76 -2.28
C PHE A 62 8.67 6.25 -0.96
N ILE A 63 10.01 6.24 -0.87
CA ILE A 63 10.75 5.92 0.35
C ILE A 63 11.60 7.15 0.71
N SER A 64 11.17 7.90 1.73
CA SER A 64 11.85 9.16 2.10
C SER A 64 12.95 9.00 3.16
N SER A 65 13.02 7.84 3.84
CA SER A 65 13.94 7.64 4.96
C SER A 65 15.17 6.81 4.59
N HIS A 66 16.36 7.33 4.90
CA HIS A 66 17.63 6.60 4.79
C HIS A 66 17.67 5.33 5.67
N TYR A 67 16.89 5.29 6.76
CA TYR A 67 16.79 4.11 7.61
C TYR A 67 16.15 2.95 6.85
N TYR A 68 14.99 3.19 6.22
CA TYR A 68 14.28 2.15 5.47
C TYR A 68 15.08 1.69 4.23
N LEU A 69 15.72 2.62 3.52
CA LEU A 69 16.60 2.26 2.40
C LEU A 69 17.78 1.38 2.84
N LYS A 70 18.35 1.58 4.04
CA LYS A 70 19.50 0.80 4.50
C LYS A 70 19.13 -0.60 5.01
N TYR A 71 17.99 -0.73 5.69
CA TYR A 71 17.65 -1.94 6.43
C TYR A 71 16.53 -2.77 5.78
N TYR A 72 15.73 -2.18 4.89
CA TYR A 72 14.51 -2.79 4.36
C TYR A 72 14.43 -2.75 2.82
N GLU A 73 15.50 -2.40 2.11
CA GLU A 73 15.53 -2.29 0.64
C GLU A 73 14.90 -3.49 -0.07
N THR A 74 15.37 -4.71 0.25
CA THR A 74 14.87 -5.94 -0.37
C THR A 74 13.38 -6.14 -0.15
N SER A 75 12.90 -5.95 1.08
CA SER A 75 11.49 -6.09 1.42
C SER A 75 10.65 -5.07 0.66
N ILE A 76 11.12 -3.83 0.59
CA ILE A 76 10.43 -2.75 -0.11
C ILE A 76 10.35 -3.00 -1.62
N LEU A 77 11.45 -3.45 -2.25
CA LEU A 77 11.45 -3.84 -3.66
C LEU A 77 10.46 -4.97 -3.92
N SER A 78 10.41 -5.98 -3.05
CA SER A 78 9.47 -7.09 -3.19
C SER A 78 8.00 -6.65 -3.07
N LEU A 79 7.70 -5.72 -2.15
CA LEU A 79 6.37 -5.13 -2.00
C LEU A 79 5.98 -4.29 -3.22
N ASN A 80 6.92 -3.55 -3.79
CA ASN A 80 6.68 -2.77 -4.99
C ASN A 80 6.32 -3.67 -6.18
N GLU A 81 7.08 -4.75 -6.38
CA GLU A 81 6.77 -5.73 -7.43
C GLU A 81 5.39 -6.35 -7.24
N LEU A 82 5.02 -6.65 -5.99
CA LEU A 82 3.70 -7.19 -5.66
C LEU A 82 2.59 -6.19 -6.01
N CYS A 83 2.77 -4.92 -5.65
CA CYS A 83 1.81 -3.87 -5.98
C CYS A 83 1.67 -3.70 -7.50
N ILE A 84 2.79 -3.62 -8.24
CA ILE A 84 2.77 -3.49 -9.70
C ILE A 84 2.06 -4.69 -10.36
N LYS A 85 2.32 -5.92 -9.89
CA LYS A 85 1.65 -7.13 -10.40
C LYS A 85 0.14 -7.07 -10.14
N SER A 86 -0.27 -6.80 -8.91
CA SER A 86 -1.69 -6.71 -8.55
C SER A 86 -2.41 -5.61 -9.33
N ALA A 87 -1.78 -4.44 -9.48
CA ALA A 87 -2.35 -3.32 -10.23
C ALA A 87 -2.52 -3.67 -11.71
N SER A 88 -1.52 -4.30 -12.31
CA SER A 88 -1.56 -4.72 -13.72
C SER A 88 -2.71 -5.70 -14.00
N VAL A 89 -2.98 -6.61 -13.05
CA VAL A 89 -4.12 -7.53 -13.14
C VAL A 89 -5.44 -6.78 -13.04
N ALA A 90 -5.58 -5.89 -12.07
CA ALA A 90 -6.80 -5.13 -11.84
C ALA A 90 -7.15 -4.20 -13.02
N ILE A 91 -6.16 -3.48 -13.56
CA ILE A 91 -6.31 -2.61 -14.74
C ILE A 91 -6.77 -3.41 -15.96
N ARG A 92 -6.13 -4.55 -16.22
CA ARG A 92 -6.52 -5.45 -17.34
C ARG A 92 -7.94 -5.96 -17.17
N ASN A 93 -8.33 -6.37 -15.96
CA ASN A 93 -9.66 -6.91 -15.70
C ASN A 93 -10.76 -5.85 -15.82
N ALA A 94 -10.42 -4.57 -15.63
CA ALA A 94 -11.35 -3.45 -15.74
C ALA A 94 -11.48 -2.90 -17.18
N ASP A 95 -10.82 -3.52 -18.17
CA ASP A 95 -10.70 -3.02 -19.55
C ASP A 95 -10.19 -1.57 -19.64
N ILE A 96 -9.45 -1.11 -18.62
CA ILE A 96 -8.85 0.22 -18.59
C ILE A 96 -7.54 0.17 -19.37
N THR A 97 -7.42 0.99 -20.40
CA THR A 97 -6.16 1.19 -21.14
C THR A 97 -5.41 2.36 -20.53
N CYS A 98 -4.32 2.08 -19.82
CA CYS A 98 -3.38 3.11 -19.36
C CYS A 98 -2.47 3.49 -20.54
N PHE A 99 -2.61 4.71 -21.06
CA PHE A 99 -1.75 5.30 -22.09
C PHE A 99 -0.74 6.27 -21.48
#